data_AF-A0A3M1SK29-F1
#
_entry.id   AF-A0A3M1SK29-F1
#
_cell.length_a   1.000
_cell.length_b   1.000
_cell.length_c   1.000
_cell.angle_alpha   90.00
_cell.angle_beta   90.00
_cell.angle_gamma   90.00
#
_symmetry.space_group_name_H-M   'P 1'
#
loop_
_entity.id
_entity.type
_entity.pdbx_description
1 polymer ?
#
loop_
_entity_poly.entity_id
_entity_poly.type
_entity_poly.pdbx_seq_one_letter_code
_entity_poly.pdbx_strand_id
1 'polypeptide(L)'
;MTDVSDAELLGFLRGCLDDSETSEIERRLAADPRLAARLRELKTLCARLDSTEPFDPPAGLAEKTCRAVALAGSTSPREAPSPLPEPPAPSRSLSRLDVAVAAAVVILLATLVFPAIQSARANARIAQCRENLHRLAMGLRAYSEQFDGYFPAPSQRDKPVVAGFYAPLLLETGYLPEPASLYCPAAPPKGRLPSFATTTCRTERSAPPKVADLSFVYGYTL
;
A
#
# COMPACT_ATOMS: atom_id res chain seq x y z
N MET A 1 25.87 31.45 25.53
CA MET A 1 27.01 30.72 26.11
C MET A 1 27.08 29.39 25.40
N THR A 2 28.00 29.26 24.44
CA THR A 2 28.24 28.00 23.74
C THR A 2 28.86 27.01 24.73
N ASP A 3 28.21 25.86 24.88
CA ASP A 3 28.70 24.74 25.67
C ASP A 3 30.01 24.25 25.06
N VAL A 4 31.02 23.95 25.88
CA VAL A 4 32.32 23.45 25.38
C VAL A 4 32.11 22.02 24.94
N SER A 5 32.43 21.73 23.68
CA SER A 5 32.19 20.41 23.10
C SER A 5 33.28 19.39 23.47
N ASP A 6 32.93 18.11 23.44
CA ASP A 6 33.90 17.03 23.63
C ASP A 6 35.05 17.08 22.59
N ALA A 7 34.79 17.61 21.39
CA ALA A 7 35.80 17.78 20.34
C ALA A 7 36.88 18.81 20.72
N GLU A 8 36.48 19.93 21.33
CA GLU A 8 37.40 20.96 21.83
C GLU A 8 38.24 20.42 23.00
N LEU A 9 37.63 19.68 23.92
CA LEU A 9 38.34 19.02 25.04
C LEU A 9 39.33 17.96 24.55
N LEU A 10 38.97 17.18 23.53
CA LEU A 10 39.87 16.19 22.92
C LEU A 10 41.03 16.87 22.18
N GLY A 11 40.76 17.95 21.47
CA GLY A 11 41.81 18.74 20.84
C GLY A 11 42.79 19.30 21.88
N PHE A 12 42.27 19.81 23.01
CA PHE A 12 43.08 20.27 24.13
C PHE A 12 43.96 19.13 24.71
N LEU A 13 43.39 17.93 24.92
CA LEU A 13 44.14 16.76 25.39
C LEU A 13 45.25 16.30 24.42
N ARG A 14 45.06 16.50 23.11
CA ARG A 14 46.01 16.08 22.06
C ARG A 14 46.98 17.19 21.63
N GLY A 15 46.85 18.40 22.18
CA GLY A 15 47.69 19.54 21.82
C GLY A 15 47.45 20.05 20.40
N CYS A 16 46.21 19.94 19.91
CA CYS A 16 45.83 20.31 18.53
C CYS A 16 45.11 21.67 18.43
N LEU A 17 45.05 22.45 19.52
CA LEU A 17 44.42 23.78 19.55
C LEU A 17 45.46 24.87 19.39
N ASP A 18 45.02 26.05 18.95
CA ASP A 18 45.86 27.24 18.97
C ASP A 18 46.04 27.80 20.40
N ASP A 19 46.98 28.72 20.58
CA ASP A 19 47.31 29.29 21.89
C ASP A 19 46.12 30.05 22.52
N SER A 20 45.24 30.62 21.68
CA SER A 20 44.07 31.40 22.10
C SER A 20 42.94 30.49 22.61
N GLU A 21 42.65 29.42 21.87
CA GLU A 21 41.67 28.38 22.21
C GLU A 21 42.10 27.62 23.47
N THR A 22 43.39 27.30 23.58
CA THR A 22 43.96 26.64 24.77
C THR A 22 43.74 27.49 26.02
N SER A 23 44.02 28.80 25.93
CA SER A 23 43.83 29.75 27.05
C SER A 23 42.35 29.98 27.41
N GLU A 24 41.42 29.85 26.46
CA GLU A 24 39.97 29.91 26.72
C GLU A 24 39.49 28.66 27.47
N ILE A 25 39.93 27.48 27.06
CA ILE A 25 39.57 26.22 27.72
C ILE A 25 40.12 26.17 29.15
N GLU A 26 41.36 26.61 29.38
CA GLU A 26 41.94 26.68 30.73
C GLU A 26 41.14 27.58 31.67
N ARG A 27 40.72 28.76 31.21
CA ARG A 27 39.86 29.67 31.98
C ARG A 27 38.51 29.04 32.31
N ARG A 28 37.93 28.29 31.37
CA ARG A 28 36.65 27.59 31.60
C ARG A 28 36.77 26.37 32.51
N LEU A 29 37.87 25.63 32.44
CA LEU A 29 38.17 24.54 33.36
C LEU A 29 38.35 25.03 34.81
N ALA A 30 38.88 26.24 34.99
CA ALA A 30 38.99 26.88 36.30
C ALA A 30 37.61 27.34 36.84
N ALA A 31 36.68 27.72 35.96
CA ALA A 31 35.36 28.22 36.33
C ALA A 31 34.31 27.12 36.57
N ASP A 32 34.37 25.99 35.84
CA ASP A 32 33.36 24.93 35.90
C ASP A 32 33.93 23.57 36.36
N PRO A 33 33.59 23.09 37.57
CA PRO A 33 34.04 21.79 38.05
C PRO A 33 33.43 20.60 37.28
N ARG A 34 32.30 20.77 36.58
CA ARG A 34 31.69 19.72 35.75
C ARG A 34 32.52 19.47 34.49
N LEU A 35 32.98 20.53 33.85
CA LEU A 35 33.86 20.44 32.68
C LEU A 35 35.18 19.75 33.03
N ALA A 36 35.75 20.05 34.20
CA ALA A 36 36.94 19.38 34.72
C ALA A 36 36.71 17.88 35.01
N ALA A 37 35.50 17.49 35.44
CA ALA A 37 35.14 16.07 35.58
C ALA A 37 35.06 15.37 34.22
N ARG A 38 34.46 16.00 33.21
CA ARG A 38 34.36 15.47 31.84
C ARG A 38 35.74 15.31 31.19
N LEU A 39 36.63 16.28 31.36
CA LEU A 39 38.01 16.20 30.88
C LEU A 39 38.76 15.00 31.50
N ARG A 40 38.57 14.74 32.80
CA ARG A 40 39.16 13.57 33.47
C ARG A 40 38.65 12.27 32.89
N GLU A 41 37.35 12.17 32.62
CA GLU A 41 36.75 11.00 31.97
C GLU A 41 37.37 10.76 30.58
N LEU A 42 37.43 11.78 29.73
CA LEU A 42 38.04 11.68 28.40
C LEU A 42 39.52 11.29 28.48
N LYS A 43 40.27 11.86 29.43
CA LYS A 43 41.67 11.48 29.68
C LYS A 43 41.82 10.00 30.02
N THR A 44 40.92 9.44 30.85
CA THR A 44 40.96 8.00 31.16
C THR A 44 40.63 7.12 29.96
N LEU A 45 39.74 7.57 29.06
CA LEU A 45 39.41 6.84 27.83
C LEU A 45 40.58 6.87 26.85
N CYS A 46 41.21 8.03 26.64
CA CYS A 46 42.39 8.16 25.79
C CYS A 46 43.56 7.32 26.30
N ALA A 47 43.80 7.27 27.61
CA ALA A 47 44.85 6.44 28.19
C ALA A 47 44.66 4.93 27.93
N ARG A 48 43.42 4.45 27.78
CA ARG A 48 43.12 3.06 27.38
C ARG A 48 43.37 2.81 25.89
N LEU A 49 43.29 3.84 25.05
CA LEU A 49 43.55 3.75 23.61
C LEU A 49 45.05 3.83 23.31
N ASP A 50 45.77 4.65 24.07
CA ASP A 50 47.23 4.80 23.95
C ASP A 50 48.01 3.56 24.47
N SER A 51 47.33 2.54 25.01
CA SER A 51 47.96 1.28 25.48
C SER A 51 48.40 0.34 24.35
N THR A 52 48.58 0.86 23.13
CA THR A 52 49.09 0.08 22.01
C THR A 52 50.62 0.05 22.11
N GLU A 53 51.22 -1.13 21.96
CA GLU A 53 52.68 -1.27 21.96
C GLU A 53 53.32 -0.29 20.97
N PRO A 54 54.46 0.35 21.31
CA PRO A 54 55.18 1.20 20.38
C PRO A 54 55.51 0.40 19.11
N PHE A 55 54.79 0.68 18.02
CA PHE A 55 55.04 0.06 16.73
C PHE A 55 56.05 0.92 15.97
N ASP A 56 57.28 0.44 15.84
CA ASP A 56 58.26 1.10 14.98
C ASP A 56 57.80 0.97 13.52
N PRO A 57 57.58 2.10 12.81
CA PRO A 57 57.16 2.04 11.42
C PRO A 57 58.25 1.40 10.57
N PRO A 58 57.87 0.61 9.54
CA PRO A 58 58.84 -0.01 8.64
C PRO A 58 59.70 1.07 7.95
N ALA A 59 60.98 0.74 7.73
CA ALA A 59 61.94 1.66 7.13
C ALA A 59 61.44 2.20 5.78
N GLY A 60 61.58 3.52 5.59
CA GLY A 60 61.19 4.22 4.36
C GLY A 60 59.70 4.55 4.24
N LEU A 61 58.86 4.26 5.24
CA LEU A 61 57.44 4.64 5.20
C LEU A 61 57.25 6.16 5.13
N ALA A 62 57.94 6.92 6.00
CA ALA A 62 57.86 8.38 6.00
C ALA A 62 58.28 8.98 4.65
N GLU A 63 59.36 8.47 4.05
CA GLU A 63 59.83 8.92 2.74
C GLU A 63 58.82 8.63 1.62
N LYS A 64 58.23 7.43 1.60
CA LYS A 64 57.18 7.07 0.64
C LYS A 64 55.94 7.95 0.78
N THR A 65 55.53 8.26 2.01
CA THR A 65 54.37 9.12 2.27
C THR A 65 54.66 10.56 1.87
N CYS A 66 55.82 11.12 2.24
CA CYS A 66 56.22 12.47 1.82
C CYS A 66 56.31 12.58 0.30
N ARG A 67 56.82 11.56 -0.39
CA ARG A 67 56.84 11.51 -1.86
C ARG A 67 55.43 11.47 -2.43
N ALA A 68 54.53 10.68 -1.87
CA ALA A 68 53.14 10.62 -2.31
C ALA A 68 52.41 11.96 -2.09
N VAL A 69 52.62 12.61 -0.96
CA VAL A 69 52.04 13.93 -0.66
C VAL A 69 52.65 15.02 -1.55
N ALA A 70 53.95 15.00 -1.84
CA ALA A 70 54.56 15.93 -2.78
C ALA A 70 54.05 15.73 -4.22
N LEU A 71 53.80 14.49 -4.64
CA LEU A 71 53.16 14.19 -5.92
C LEU A 71 51.69 14.66 -5.95
N ALA A 72 50.95 14.48 -4.84
CA ALA A 72 49.56 14.91 -4.71
C ALA A 72 49.40 16.44 -4.54
N GLY A 73 50.37 17.08 -3.89
CA GLY A 73 50.43 18.52 -3.61
C GLY A 73 50.76 19.39 -4.82
N SER A 74 50.95 18.78 -6.00
CA SER A 74 50.97 19.49 -7.29
C SER A 74 49.55 19.88 -7.77
N THR A 75 48.50 19.54 -7.02
CA THR A 75 47.17 20.12 -7.22
C THR A 75 47.11 21.52 -6.62
N SER A 76 47.39 22.52 -7.46
CA SER A 76 47.07 23.94 -7.27
C SER A 76 45.69 24.15 -6.60
N PRO A 77 45.46 25.24 -5.85
CA PRO A 77 44.10 25.70 -5.56
C PRO A 77 43.28 25.66 -6.84
N ARG A 78 42.21 24.88 -6.82
CA ARG A 78 41.45 24.45 -7.99
C ARG A 78 40.64 25.63 -8.51
N GLU A 79 41.19 26.35 -9.47
CA GLU A 79 40.38 27.17 -10.38
C GLU A 79 39.34 26.26 -11.04
N ALA A 80 38.07 26.65 -10.97
CA ALA A 80 36.96 25.80 -11.39
C ALA A 80 37.08 25.48 -12.89
N PRO A 81 37.12 24.20 -13.30
CA PRO A 81 37.07 23.87 -14.72
C PRO A 81 35.65 24.14 -15.24
N SER A 82 35.55 24.87 -16.35
CA SER A 82 34.32 25.01 -17.14
C SER A 82 33.69 23.64 -17.45
N PRO A 83 32.35 23.53 -17.52
CA PRO A 83 31.68 22.23 -17.58
C PRO A 83 32.05 21.48 -18.86
N LEU A 84 32.73 20.35 -18.68
CA LEU A 84 32.96 19.35 -19.72
C LEU A 84 31.63 18.64 -20.06
N PRO A 85 31.47 18.14 -21.30
CA PRO A 85 30.31 17.33 -21.66
C PRO A 85 30.21 16.12 -20.74
N GLU A 86 29.06 16.00 -20.05
CA GLU A 86 28.79 14.92 -19.10
C GLU A 86 28.94 13.56 -19.80
N PRO A 87 29.69 12.61 -19.20
CA PRO A 87 29.72 11.24 -19.72
C PRO A 87 28.31 10.63 -19.63
N PRO A 88 27.90 9.76 -20.58
CA PRO A 88 26.62 9.08 -20.49
C PRO A 88 26.57 8.31 -19.17
N ALA A 89 25.50 8.52 -18.40
CA ALA A 89 25.31 7.88 -17.11
C ALA A 89 25.49 6.35 -17.24
N PRO A 90 26.20 5.70 -16.32
CA PRO A 90 26.42 4.26 -16.39
C PRO A 90 25.07 3.53 -16.32
N SER A 91 24.71 2.83 -17.39
CA SER A 91 23.57 1.93 -17.38
C SER A 91 23.84 0.81 -16.38
N ARG A 92 23.14 0.82 -15.24
CA ARG A 92 23.24 -0.26 -14.25
C ARG A 92 22.69 -1.55 -14.86
N SER A 93 23.59 -2.46 -15.21
CA SER A 93 23.24 -3.84 -15.52
C SER A 93 22.87 -4.55 -14.22
N LEU A 94 21.62 -5.00 -14.09
CA LEU A 94 21.17 -5.80 -12.96
C LEU A 94 21.87 -7.17 -12.97
N SER A 95 22.31 -7.63 -11.79
CA SER A 95 22.84 -8.99 -11.65
C SER A 95 21.70 -10.01 -11.77
N ARG A 96 22.02 -11.25 -12.17
CA ARG A 96 21.04 -12.35 -12.21
C ARG A 96 20.41 -12.61 -10.83
N LEU A 97 21.17 -12.39 -9.77
CA LEU A 97 20.68 -12.53 -8.39
C LEU A 97 19.67 -11.43 -8.03
N ASP A 98 19.90 -10.19 -8.46
CA ASP A 98 18.99 -9.07 -8.18
C ASP A 98 17.61 -9.32 -8.78
N VAL A 99 17.58 -9.80 -10.03
CA VAL A 99 16.34 -10.16 -10.72
C VAL A 99 15.65 -11.35 -10.03
N ALA A 100 16.42 -12.35 -9.55
CA ALA A 100 15.86 -13.51 -8.86
C ALA A 100 15.22 -13.14 -7.52
N VAL A 101 15.86 -12.29 -6.71
CA VAL A 101 15.31 -11.81 -5.44
C VAL A 101 14.06 -10.96 -5.67
N ALA A 102 14.10 -10.06 -6.65
CA ALA A 102 12.93 -9.25 -7.00
C ALA A 102 11.73 -10.12 -7.43
N ALA A 103 11.97 -11.14 -8.27
CA ALA A 103 10.94 -12.08 -8.69
C ALA A 103 10.38 -12.88 -7.50
N ALA A 104 11.24 -13.34 -6.57
CA ALA A 104 10.80 -14.06 -5.37
C ALA A 104 9.86 -13.21 -4.50
N VAL A 105 10.18 -11.93 -4.29
CA VAL A 105 9.32 -10.99 -3.54
C VAL A 105 7.99 -10.77 -4.27
N VAL A 106 8.01 -10.57 -5.59
CA VAL A 106 6.77 -10.38 -6.37
C VAL A 106 5.89 -11.63 -6.30
N ILE A 107 6.45 -12.83 -6.40
CA ILE A 107 5.71 -14.09 -6.27
C ILE A 107 5.10 -14.19 -4.87
N LEU A 108 5.86 -13.90 -3.81
CA LEU A 108 5.35 -13.90 -2.43
C LEU A 108 4.21 -12.91 -2.22
N LEU A 109 4.31 -11.70 -2.80
CA LEU A 109 3.22 -10.73 -2.72
C LEU A 109 2.00 -11.18 -3.53
N ALA A 110 2.21 -11.72 -4.72
CA ALA A 110 1.13 -12.22 -5.58
C ALA A 110 0.38 -13.38 -4.92
N THR A 111 1.06 -14.29 -4.22
CA THR A 111 0.41 -15.41 -3.52
C THR A 111 -0.45 -14.96 -2.35
N LEU A 112 -0.13 -13.84 -1.70
CA LEU A 112 -0.95 -13.24 -0.64
C LEU A 112 -2.11 -12.41 -1.21
N VAL A 113 -1.89 -11.69 -2.31
CA VAL A 113 -2.91 -10.82 -2.93
C VAL A 113 -3.97 -11.63 -3.68
N PHE A 114 -3.58 -12.73 -4.34
CA PHE A 114 -4.49 -13.58 -5.11
C PHE A 114 -5.71 -14.11 -4.31
N PRO A 115 -5.55 -14.73 -3.13
CA PRO A 115 -6.69 -15.19 -2.33
C PRO A 115 -7.55 -14.03 -1.82
N ALA A 116 -6.94 -12.88 -1.51
CA ALA A 116 -7.67 -11.69 -1.08
C ALA A 116 -8.55 -11.11 -2.21
N ILE A 117 -8.10 -11.17 -3.47
CA ILE A 117 -8.92 -10.74 -4.62
C ILE A 117 -10.15 -11.65 -4.78
N GLN A 118 -10.01 -12.96 -4.55
CA GLN A 118 -11.15 -13.88 -4.69
C GLN A 118 -12.23 -13.63 -3.62
N SER A 119 -11.83 -13.38 -2.37
CA SER A 119 -12.78 -13.01 -1.31
C SER A 119 -13.41 -11.64 -1.57
N ALA A 120 -12.62 -10.66 -2.03
CA ALA A 120 -13.13 -9.34 -2.42
C ALA A 120 -14.16 -9.43 -3.55
N ARG A 121 -13.93 -10.27 -4.57
CA ARG A 121 -14.88 -10.52 -5.65
C ARG A 121 -16.17 -11.16 -5.16
N ALA A 122 -16.09 -12.14 -4.25
CA ALA A 122 -17.28 -12.75 -3.65
C ALA A 122 -18.11 -11.71 -2.87
N ASN A 123 -17.45 -10.88 -2.06
CA ASN A 123 -18.09 -9.80 -1.32
C ASN A 123 -18.71 -8.74 -2.25
N ALA A 124 -18.03 -8.39 -3.35
CA ALA A 124 -18.55 -7.47 -4.35
C ALA A 124 -19.84 -8.02 -5.02
N ARG A 125 -19.89 -9.32 -5.32
CA ARG A 125 -21.11 -9.97 -5.85
C ARG A 125 -22.25 -9.90 -4.83
N ILE A 126 -21.99 -10.13 -3.56
CA ILE A 126 -23.00 -10.02 -2.49
C ILE A 126 -23.49 -8.56 -2.35
N ALA A 127 -22.58 -7.59 -2.40
CA ALA A 127 -22.93 -6.17 -2.36
C ALA A 127 -23.83 -5.77 -3.54
N GLN A 128 -23.55 -6.28 -4.75
CA GLN A 128 -24.42 -6.11 -5.91
C GLN A 128 -25.80 -6.75 -5.69
N CYS A 129 -25.88 -7.93 -5.09
CA CYS A 129 -27.18 -8.55 -4.78
C CYS A 129 -28.00 -7.69 -3.79
N ARG A 130 -27.35 -7.06 -2.80
CA ARG A 130 -28.03 -6.15 -1.86
C ARG A 130 -28.56 -4.90 -2.56
N GLU A 131 -27.76 -4.30 -3.44
CA GLU A 131 -28.17 -3.15 -4.24
C GLU A 131 -29.35 -3.50 -5.16
N ASN A 132 -29.30 -4.65 -5.82
CA ASN A 132 -30.39 -5.12 -6.67
C ASN A 132 -31.70 -5.32 -5.88
N LEU A 133 -31.63 -5.88 -4.66
CA LEU A 133 -32.79 -5.99 -3.76
C LEU A 133 -33.31 -4.62 -3.30
N HIS A 134 -32.41 -3.68 -3.04
CA HIS A 134 -32.79 -2.31 -2.70
C HIS A 134 -33.57 -1.65 -3.85
N ARG A 135 -33.09 -1.77 -5.09
CA ARG A 135 -33.79 -1.29 -6.29
C ARG A 135 -35.17 -1.93 -6.46
N LEU A 136 -35.28 -3.22 -6.17
CA LEU A 136 -36.55 -3.94 -6.21
C LEU A 136 -37.53 -3.45 -5.14
N ALA A 137 -37.06 -3.23 -3.92
CA ALA A 137 -37.87 -2.65 -2.85
C ALA A 137 -38.35 -1.23 -3.21
N MET A 138 -37.48 -0.42 -3.81
CA MET A 138 -37.84 0.90 -4.32
C MET A 138 -38.90 0.83 -5.43
N GLY A 139 -38.78 -0.10 -6.37
CA GLY A 139 -39.79 -0.31 -7.41
C GLY A 139 -41.14 -0.77 -6.86
N LEU A 140 -41.15 -1.68 -5.88
CA LEU A 140 -42.37 -2.11 -5.19
C LEU A 140 -43.02 -0.97 -4.40
N ARG A 141 -42.21 -0.13 -3.76
CA ARG A 141 -42.72 1.05 -3.05
C ARG A 141 -43.33 2.06 -4.02
N ALA A 142 -42.65 2.36 -5.13
CA ALA A 142 -43.17 3.25 -6.16
C ALA A 142 -44.50 2.75 -6.75
N TYR A 143 -44.63 1.43 -6.95
CA TYR A 143 -45.90 0.81 -7.30
C TYR A 143 -46.96 1.04 -6.22
N SER A 144 -46.66 0.73 -4.95
CA SER A 144 -47.60 0.91 -3.84
C SER A 144 -48.10 2.35 -3.70
N GLU A 145 -47.22 3.34 -3.87
CA GLU A 145 -47.57 4.77 -3.83
C GLU A 145 -48.56 5.16 -4.94
N GLN A 146 -48.52 4.49 -6.09
CA GLN A 146 -49.42 4.77 -7.21
C GLN A 146 -50.74 3.97 -7.19
N PHE A 147 -50.78 2.85 -6.47
CA PHE A 147 -51.95 1.97 -6.36
C PHE A 147 -52.54 1.99 -4.95
N ASP A 148 -52.75 3.18 -4.36
CA ASP A 148 -53.42 3.36 -3.05
C ASP A 148 -52.87 2.50 -1.90
N GLY A 149 -51.57 2.23 -1.90
CA GLY A 149 -50.90 1.40 -0.90
C GLY A 149 -50.91 -0.10 -1.20
N TYR A 150 -51.57 -0.53 -2.27
CA TYR A 150 -51.61 -1.95 -2.66
C TYR A 150 -50.32 -2.39 -3.35
N PHE A 151 -49.80 -3.55 -2.93
CA PHE A 151 -48.70 -4.22 -3.62
C PHE A 151 -49.20 -5.10 -4.76
N PRO A 152 -48.34 -5.43 -5.75
CA PRO A 152 -48.68 -6.37 -6.81
C PRO A 152 -49.20 -7.69 -6.25
N ALA A 153 -50.48 -7.96 -6.45
CA ALA A 153 -51.13 -9.19 -6.04
C ALA A 153 -51.64 -9.96 -7.28
N PRO A 154 -51.46 -11.29 -7.32
CA PRO A 154 -52.00 -12.10 -8.40
C PRO A 154 -53.53 -12.10 -8.34
N SER A 155 -54.19 -11.94 -9.48
CA SER A 155 -55.65 -12.10 -9.58
C SER A 155 -56.01 -13.58 -9.40
N GLN A 156 -56.73 -13.94 -8.33
CA GLN A 156 -57.09 -15.32 -8.00
C GLN A 156 -58.11 -15.96 -8.97
N ARG A 157 -58.64 -15.22 -9.95
CA ARG A 157 -59.84 -15.64 -10.66
C ARG A 157 -59.63 -16.79 -11.65
N ASP A 158 -58.48 -16.92 -12.33
CA ASP A 158 -58.40 -17.90 -13.45
C ASP A 158 -57.03 -18.55 -13.74
N LYS A 159 -55.95 -18.29 -12.97
CA LYS A 159 -54.60 -18.77 -13.33
C LYS A 159 -53.77 -19.21 -12.11
N PRO A 160 -52.94 -20.27 -12.23
CA PRO A 160 -52.04 -20.67 -11.15
C PRO A 160 -51.10 -19.51 -10.83
N VAL A 161 -51.06 -19.14 -9.55
CA VAL A 161 -50.17 -18.10 -9.04
C VAL A 161 -48.74 -18.61 -9.11
N VAL A 162 -47.95 -18.06 -10.03
CA VAL A 162 -46.53 -18.37 -10.14
C VAL A 162 -45.74 -17.46 -9.20
N ALA A 163 -44.80 -18.04 -8.45
CA ALA A 163 -43.86 -17.27 -7.64
C ALA A 163 -43.13 -16.26 -8.54
N GLY A 164 -43.18 -14.97 -8.18
CA GLY A 164 -42.53 -13.94 -8.97
C GLY A 164 -43.35 -13.32 -10.12
N PHE A 165 -44.68 -13.31 -10.02
CA PHE A 165 -45.52 -12.54 -10.95
C PHE A 165 -45.19 -11.02 -10.97
N TYR A 166 -44.65 -10.47 -9.88
CA TYR A 166 -44.37 -9.04 -9.77
C TYR A 166 -43.20 -8.56 -10.64
N ALA A 167 -42.20 -9.41 -10.95
CA ALA A 167 -41.06 -8.97 -11.76
C ALA A 167 -41.42 -8.50 -13.18
N PRO A 168 -42.14 -9.28 -13.99
CA PRO A 168 -42.51 -8.82 -15.33
C PRO A 168 -43.44 -7.60 -15.26
N LEU A 169 -44.31 -7.52 -14.24
CA LEU A 169 -45.14 -6.33 -14.01
C LEU A 169 -44.30 -5.07 -13.77
N LEU A 170 -43.31 -5.12 -12.86
CA LEU A 170 -42.44 -3.97 -12.54
C LEU A 170 -41.52 -3.56 -13.69
N LEU A 171 -41.10 -4.51 -14.53
CA LEU A 171 -40.30 -4.23 -15.73
C LEU A 171 -41.12 -3.53 -16.81
N GLU A 172 -42.33 -4.00 -17.09
CA GLU A 172 -43.19 -3.42 -18.13
C GLU A 172 -43.76 -2.06 -17.72
N THR A 173 -44.07 -1.88 -16.43
CA THR A 173 -44.52 -0.59 -15.88
C THR A 173 -43.37 0.41 -15.70
N GLY A 174 -42.12 -0.02 -15.86
CA GLY A 174 -40.94 0.85 -15.78
C GLY A 174 -40.48 1.20 -14.36
N TYR A 175 -41.08 0.62 -13.32
CA TYR A 175 -40.62 0.80 -11.93
C TYR A 175 -39.30 0.07 -11.63
N LEU A 176 -38.90 -0.88 -12.49
CA LEU A 176 -37.59 -1.52 -12.43
C LEU A 176 -36.82 -1.23 -13.73
N PRO A 177 -35.71 -0.47 -13.68
CA PRO A 177 -35.03 -0.01 -14.89
C PRO A 177 -34.28 -1.12 -15.63
N GLU A 178 -33.85 -2.17 -14.92
CA GLU A 178 -33.02 -3.22 -15.48
C GLU A 178 -33.47 -4.63 -15.04
N PRO A 179 -33.65 -5.58 -15.98
CA PRO A 179 -33.98 -6.98 -15.66
C PRO A 179 -32.86 -7.69 -14.89
N ALA A 180 -31.63 -7.18 -14.96
CA ALA A 180 -30.49 -7.68 -14.19
C ALA A 180 -30.68 -7.54 -12.67
N SER A 181 -31.52 -6.60 -12.21
CA SER A 181 -31.82 -6.39 -10.78
C SER A 181 -32.62 -7.55 -10.16
N LEU A 182 -33.12 -8.48 -10.96
CA LEU A 182 -33.85 -9.66 -10.49
C LEU A 182 -32.91 -10.86 -10.25
N TYR A 183 -31.65 -10.73 -10.62
CA TYR A 183 -30.64 -11.78 -10.51
C TYR A 183 -29.56 -11.41 -9.50
N CYS A 184 -29.19 -12.38 -8.67
CA CYS A 184 -28.04 -12.26 -7.77
C CYS A 184 -26.81 -12.91 -8.43
N PRO A 185 -25.75 -12.17 -8.76
CA PRO A 185 -24.52 -12.73 -9.33
C PRO A 185 -23.76 -13.69 -8.41
N ALA A 186 -24.08 -13.72 -7.10
CA ALA A 186 -23.52 -14.68 -6.17
C ALA A 186 -24.24 -16.04 -6.19
N ALA A 187 -25.44 -16.11 -6.76
CA ALA A 187 -26.24 -17.33 -6.82
C ALA A 187 -25.90 -18.16 -8.07
N PRO A 188 -26.08 -19.49 -8.01
CA PRO A 188 -25.96 -20.33 -9.20
C PRO A 188 -27.00 -19.92 -10.24
N PRO A 189 -26.65 -19.85 -11.54
CA PRO A 189 -27.57 -19.43 -12.58
C PRO A 189 -28.74 -20.41 -12.68
N LYS A 190 -29.95 -19.93 -12.40
CA LYS A 190 -31.20 -20.68 -12.58
C LYS A 190 -32.08 -19.98 -13.61
N GLY A 191 -32.16 -20.57 -14.81
CA GLY A 191 -33.14 -20.25 -15.84
C GLY A 191 -33.09 -18.83 -16.46
N ARG A 192 -33.90 -18.62 -17.50
CA ARG A 192 -34.12 -17.31 -18.16
C ARG A 192 -35.49 -16.76 -17.75
N LEU A 193 -35.60 -15.46 -17.52
CA LEU A 193 -36.88 -14.80 -17.18
C LEU A 193 -37.84 -14.78 -18.40
N PRO A 194 -39.13 -15.11 -18.22
CA PRO A 194 -40.16 -15.00 -19.24
C PRO A 194 -40.71 -13.57 -19.33
N SER A 195 -41.37 -13.23 -20.44
CA SER A 195 -42.15 -11.99 -20.56
C SER A 195 -43.50 -12.09 -19.84
N PHE A 196 -44.13 -10.95 -19.50
CA PHE A 196 -45.46 -10.92 -18.86
C PHE A 196 -46.53 -11.63 -19.70
N ALA A 197 -46.50 -11.42 -21.03
CA ALA A 197 -47.35 -12.13 -21.98
C ALA A 197 -47.13 -13.66 -21.94
N THR A 198 -45.90 -14.13 -21.72
CA THR A 198 -45.61 -15.56 -21.62
C THR A 198 -46.14 -16.16 -20.31
N THR A 199 -46.04 -15.42 -19.20
CA THR A 199 -46.55 -15.84 -17.88
C THR A 199 -48.08 -15.87 -17.84
N THR A 200 -48.75 -15.03 -18.63
CA THR A 200 -50.21 -14.94 -18.64
C THR A 200 -50.90 -15.71 -19.77
N CYS A 201 -50.26 -15.96 -20.92
CA CYS A 201 -50.89 -16.64 -22.07
C CYS A 201 -50.45 -18.10 -22.32
N ARG A 202 -49.38 -18.63 -21.71
CA ARG A 202 -48.91 -20.01 -22.00
C ARG A 202 -49.57 -21.09 -21.12
N THR A 203 -50.87 -20.99 -20.86
CA THR A 203 -51.65 -22.08 -20.22
C THR A 203 -52.89 -22.48 -21.01
N GLU A 204 -53.21 -21.82 -22.12
CA GLU A 204 -54.48 -22.09 -22.84
C GLU A 204 -54.40 -23.16 -23.93
N ARG A 205 -53.25 -23.81 -24.20
CA ARG A 205 -53.23 -24.84 -25.26
C ARG A 205 -52.19 -25.97 -25.19
N SER A 206 -51.36 -26.03 -24.16
CA SER A 206 -50.48 -27.17 -23.93
C SER A 206 -50.44 -27.48 -22.44
N ALA A 207 -50.39 -28.77 -22.11
CA ALA A 207 -50.40 -29.32 -20.76
C ALA A 207 -49.58 -28.45 -19.78
N PRO A 208 -50.03 -28.27 -18.53
CA PRO A 208 -49.32 -27.44 -17.56
C PRO A 208 -47.88 -27.94 -17.47
N PRO A 209 -46.87 -27.10 -17.79
CA PRO A 209 -45.49 -27.51 -17.56
C PRO A 209 -45.37 -27.86 -16.08
N LYS A 210 -44.70 -28.98 -15.80
CA LYS A 210 -44.46 -29.43 -14.42
C LYS A 210 -43.92 -28.24 -13.63
N VAL A 211 -44.40 -28.04 -12.40
CA VAL A 211 -44.06 -26.90 -11.52
C VAL A 211 -42.55 -26.63 -11.43
N ALA A 212 -41.71 -27.64 -11.71
CA ALA A 212 -40.26 -27.53 -11.89
C ALA A 212 -39.82 -26.51 -12.96
N ASP A 213 -40.48 -26.42 -14.12
CA ASP A 213 -40.13 -25.49 -15.22
C ASP A 213 -40.56 -24.04 -14.96
N LEU A 214 -41.42 -23.81 -13.97
CA LEU A 214 -41.92 -22.50 -13.55
C LEU A 214 -41.37 -22.08 -12.17
N SER A 215 -40.32 -22.76 -11.69
CA SER A 215 -39.63 -22.39 -10.46
C SER A 215 -38.76 -21.14 -10.69
N PHE A 216 -39.42 -19.99 -10.91
CA PHE A 216 -38.80 -18.68 -10.89
C PHE A 216 -38.40 -18.33 -9.45
N VAL A 217 -37.32 -18.95 -9.01
CA VAL A 217 -36.62 -18.52 -7.82
C VAL A 217 -35.72 -17.39 -8.28
N TYR A 218 -36.12 -16.14 -8.02
CA TYR A 218 -35.15 -15.04 -8.03
C TYR A 218 -33.99 -15.50 -7.17
N GLY A 219 -32.78 -15.50 -7.72
CA GLY A 219 -31.61 -16.18 -7.13
C GLY A 219 -31.16 -15.65 -5.76
N TYR A 220 -31.99 -14.92 -5.02
CA TYR A 220 -31.74 -14.46 -3.68
C TYR A 220 -32.05 -15.59 -2.68
N THR A 221 -31.10 -16.52 -2.54
CA THR A 221 -31.08 -17.43 -1.38
C THR A 221 -30.43 -16.68 -0.21
N LEU A 222 -31.16 -16.53 0.90
CA LEU A 222 -30.63 -16.03 2.18
C LEU A 222 -29.65 -17.02 2.79
#